data_AF-A0A972E199-F1
#
_entry.id   AF-A0A972E199-F1
#
_cell.length_a   1.000
_cell.length_b   1.000
_cell.length_c   1.000
_cell.angle_alpha   90.00
_cell.angle_beta   90.00
_cell.angle_gamma   90.00
#
_symmetry.space_group_name_H-M   'P 1'
#
loop_
_entity.id
_entity.type
_entity.pdbx_description
1 polymer ?
#
loop_
_entity_poly.entity_id
_entity_poly.type
_entity_poly.pdbx_seq_one_letter_code
_entity_poly.pdbx_strand_id
1 'polypeptide(L)'
;MGQRHFARLLLKAYYERLYERMTANRVRLDAWIEVALPAEIERQGLGPMEAHKVQAYREACLAFVDERVEMYNPIGIQYTFDRPASRQAADLEFQINWYDSRREFEDLVAAARALVSDAPDDMSDEVLHKLADELIHQAGAFPDRSIVAGYAAGPTLQKLPDYIVASAIEQVVCERS
;
A
#
# COMPACT_ATOMS: atom_id res chain seq x y z
N MET A 1 1.22 -29.19 8.58
CA MET A 1 1.85 -27.85 8.70
C MET A 1 1.47 -26.93 7.52
N GLY A 2 0.27 -27.07 6.93
CA GLY A 2 0.13 -26.85 5.48
C GLY A 2 -0.54 -25.58 4.95
N GLN A 3 -1.17 -24.69 5.73
CA GLN A 3 -1.88 -23.54 5.12
C GLN A 3 -1.49 -22.19 5.74
N ARG A 4 -1.38 -22.12 7.07
CA ARG A 4 -0.86 -20.92 7.76
C ARG A 4 0.57 -20.57 7.36
N HIS A 5 1.39 -21.58 7.06
CA HIS A 5 2.77 -21.37 6.64
C HIS A 5 2.83 -20.75 5.22
N PHE A 6 2.12 -21.34 4.26
CA PHE A 6 2.07 -20.82 2.88
C PHE A 6 1.41 -19.45 2.80
N ALA A 7 0.36 -19.17 3.57
CA ALA A 7 -0.24 -17.84 3.61
C ALA A 7 0.77 -16.77 4.09
N ARG A 8 1.65 -17.12 5.04
CA ARG A 8 2.71 -16.20 5.50
C ARG A 8 3.81 -16.03 4.47
N LEU A 9 4.20 -17.09 3.76
CA LEU A 9 5.14 -17.01 2.65
C LEU A 9 4.59 -16.15 1.51
N LEU A 10 3.30 -16.31 1.18
CA LEU A 10 2.62 -15.49 0.18
C LEU A 10 2.56 -14.02 0.61
N LEU A 11 2.24 -13.72 1.87
CA LEU A 11 2.25 -12.33 2.36
C LEU A 11 3.65 -11.71 2.29
N LYS A 12 4.71 -12.48 2.58
CA LYS A 12 6.09 -12.01 2.41
C LYS A 12 6.38 -11.69 0.93
N ALA A 13 6.09 -12.63 0.03
CA ALA A 13 6.26 -12.44 -1.41
C ALA A 13 5.42 -11.25 -1.93
N TYR A 14 4.23 -11.01 -1.38
CA TYR A 14 3.39 -9.86 -1.68
C TYR A 14 4.09 -8.52 -1.39
N TYR A 15 4.70 -8.36 -0.22
CA TYR A 15 5.44 -7.12 0.10
C TYR A 15 6.72 -6.98 -0.73
N GLU A 16 7.42 -8.09 -0.99
CA GLU A 16 8.58 -8.11 -1.88
C GLU A 16 8.20 -7.66 -3.30
N ARG A 17 7.10 -8.16 -3.85
CA ARG A 17 6.59 -7.75 -5.16
C ARG A 17 6.10 -6.31 -5.19
N LEU A 18 5.47 -5.81 -4.12
CA LEU A 18 5.13 -4.39 -4.02
C LEU A 18 6.37 -3.51 -4.05
N TYR A 19 7.41 -3.86 -3.28
CA TYR A 19 8.68 -3.15 -3.28
C TYR A 19 9.32 -3.10 -4.68
N GLU A 20 9.41 -4.25 -5.36
CA GLU A 20 9.95 -4.34 -6.72
C GLU A 20 9.16 -3.49 -7.70
N ARG A 21 7.83 -3.60 -7.69
CA ARG A 21 6.95 -2.85 -8.60
C ARG A 21 7.00 -1.35 -8.32
N MET A 22 7.01 -0.92 -7.05
CA MET A 22 7.15 0.48 -6.70
C MET A 22 8.49 1.05 -7.17
N THR A 23 9.58 0.32 -6.95
CA THR A 23 10.92 0.73 -7.40
C THR A 23 10.97 0.85 -8.93
N ALA A 24 10.44 -0.14 -9.64
CA ALA A 24 10.40 -0.15 -11.11
C ALA A 24 9.51 0.96 -11.69
N ASN A 25 8.46 1.38 -10.97
CA ASN A 25 7.51 2.38 -11.43
C ASN A 25 7.72 3.78 -10.82
N ARG A 26 8.86 4.02 -10.15
CA ARG A 26 9.10 5.30 -9.44
C ARG A 26 8.86 6.54 -10.32
N VAL A 27 9.44 6.57 -11.52
CA VAL A 27 9.26 7.70 -12.46
C VAL A 27 7.79 7.89 -12.85
N ARG A 28 7.03 6.79 -12.99
CA ARG A 28 5.60 6.86 -13.31
C ARG A 28 4.77 7.36 -12.13
N LEU A 29 5.11 6.99 -10.90
CA LEU A 29 4.49 7.51 -9.68
C LEU A 29 4.71 9.01 -9.56
N ASP A 30 5.94 9.48 -9.73
CA ASP A 30 6.28 10.91 -9.67
C ASP A 30 5.47 11.73 -10.70
N ALA A 31 5.41 11.23 -11.94
CA ALA A 31 4.65 11.87 -13.02
C ALA A 31 3.13 11.86 -12.76
N TRP A 32 2.60 10.80 -12.15
CA TRP A 32 1.19 10.74 -11.79
C TRP A 32 0.85 11.76 -10.69
N ILE A 33 1.70 11.87 -9.65
CA ILE A 33 1.54 12.81 -8.54
C ILE A 33 1.52 14.27 -9.05
N GLU A 34 2.41 14.61 -9.98
CA GLU A 34 2.49 15.95 -10.60
C GLU A 34 1.18 16.40 -11.24
N VAL A 35 0.44 15.45 -11.82
CA VAL A 35 -0.84 15.74 -12.48
C VAL A 35 -1.99 15.68 -11.49
N ALA A 36 -2.01 14.67 -10.63
CA ALA A 36 -3.15 14.39 -9.75
C ALA A 36 -3.27 15.39 -8.60
N LEU A 37 -2.16 15.82 -8.01
CA LEU A 37 -2.16 16.72 -6.86
C LEU A 37 -2.86 18.06 -7.16
N PRO A 38 -2.47 18.85 -8.19
CA PRO A 38 -3.15 20.11 -8.49
C PRO A 38 -4.62 19.90 -8.89
N ALA A 39 -4.92 18.83 -9.64
CA ALA A 39 -6.29 18.50 -10.03
C ALA A 39 -7.18 18.20 -8.81
N GLU A 40 -6.66 17.48 -7.81
CA GLU A 40 -7.39 17.18 -6.59
C GLU A 40 -7.62 18.42 -5.72
N ILE A 41 -6.63 19.31 -5.61
CA ILE A 41 -6.75 20.59 -4.90
C ILE A 41 -7.88 21.43 -5.51
N GLU A 42 -7.91 21.52 -6.84
CA GLU A 42 -8.96 22.23 -7.59
C GLU A 42 -10.32 21.56 -7.37
N ARG A 43 -10.40 20.24 -7.53
CA ARG A 43 -11.64 19.46 -7.40
C ARG A 43 -12.30 19.62 -6.03
N GLN A 44 -11.50 19.64 -4.97
CA GLN A 44 -12.00 19.75 -3.59
C GLN A 44 -12.31 21.19 -3.17
N GLY A 45 -12.02 22.18 -4.03
CA GLY A 45 -12.25 23.58 -3.71
C GLY A 45 -11.45 24.04 -2.49
N LEU A 46 -10.24 23.50 -2.27
CA LEU A 46 -9.38 23.81 -1.11
C LEU A 46 -8.75 25.22 -1.18
N GLY A 47 -9.30 26.09 -2.04
CA GLY A 47 -8.92 27.48 -2.25
C GLY A 47 -7.77 27.66 -3.25
N PRO A 48 -7.57 28.89 -3.76
CA PRO A 48 -6.39 29.21 -4.55
C PRO A 48 -5.15 29.04 -3.66
N MET A 49 -4.31 28.09 -4.02
CA MET A 49 -3.07 27.82 -3.30
C MET A 49 -1.90 28.42 -4.08
N GLU A 50 -1.04 29.14 -3.38
CA GLU A 50 0.17 29.69 -3.99
C GLU A 50 1.08 28.57 -4.50
N ALA A 51 1.78 28.81 -5.62
CA ALA A 51 2.62 27.80 -6.25
C ALA A 51 3.65 27.15 -5.30
N HIS A 52 4.21 27.94 -4.37
CA HIS A 52 5.16 27.43 -3.38
C HIS A 52 4.53 26.44 -2.39
N LYS A 53 3.23 26.58 -2.07
CA LYS A 53 2.50 25.64 -1.21
C LYS A 53 2.19 24.36 -1.96
N VAL A 54 1.75 24.45 -3.22
CA VAL A 54 1.55 23.28 -4.08
C VAL A 54 2.85 22.48 -4.19
N GLN A 55 3.97 23.16 -4.39
CA GLN A 55 5.29 22.54 -4.42
C GLN A 55 5.65 21.83 -3.10
N ALA A 56 5.35 22.43 -1.94
CA ALA A 56 5.57 21.79 -0.64
C ALA A 56 4.71 20.51 -0.46
N TYR A 57 3.44 20.53 -0.91
CA TYR A 57 2.60 19.32 -0.93
C TYR A 57 3.17 18.24 -1.83
N ARG A 58 3.70 18.64 -2.98
CA ARG A 58 4.35 17.70 -3.90
C ARG A 58 5.58 17.05 -3.26
N GLU A 59 6.46 17.84 -2.66
CA GLU A 59 7.63 17.33 -1.93
C GLU A 59 7.23 16.36 -0.83
N ALA A 60 6.15 16.65 -0.09
CA ALA A 60 5.60 15.74 0.90
C ALA A 60 5.11 14.42 0.26
N CYS A 61 4.40 14.47 -0.88
CA CYS A 61 3.98 13.27 -1.59
C CYS A 61 5.18 12.41 -2.02
N LEU A 62 6.24 13.04 -2.55
CA LEU A 62 7.44 12.32 -2.99
C LEU A 62 8.17 11.66 -1.80
N ALA A 63 8.29 12.37 -0.68
CA ALA A 63 8.85 11.81 0.56
C ALA A 63 8.01 10.64 1.07
N PHE A 64 6.68 10.73 0.99
CA PHE A 64 5.78 9.64 1.42
C PHE A 64 5.87 8.43 0.49
N VAL A 65 6.16 8.60 -0.80
CA VAL A 65 6.50 7.47 -1.69
C VAL A 65 7.78 6.79 -1.22
N ASP A 66 8.83 7.56 -0.88
CA ASP A 66 10.08 7.00 -0.33
C ASP A 66 9.84 6.23 0.97
N GLU A 67 9.07 6.80 1.90
CA GLU A 67 8.67 6.13 3.15
C GLU A 67 7.92 4.82 2.88
N ARG A 68 7.01 4.81 1.89
CA ARG A 68 6.23 3.61 1.54
C ARG A 68 7.11 2.53 0.91
N VAL A 69 8.08 2.90 0.07
CA VAL A 69 9.07 1.95 -0.48
C VAL A 69 9.89 1.33 0.65
N GLU A 70 10.36 2.13 1.61
CA GLU A 70 11.11 1.61 2.76
C GLU A 70 10.24 0.73 3.67
N MET A 71 8.94 1.03 3.82
CA MET A 71 8.00 0.19 4.55
C MET A 71 7.84 -1.19 3.91
N TYR A 72 7.85 -1.27 2.58
CA TYR A 72 7.78 -2.54 1.84
C TYR A 72 9.14 -3.23 1.70
N ASN A 73 10.23 -2.63 2.20
CA ASN A 73 11.57 -3.17 2.08
C ASN A 73 11.61 -4.62 2.63
N PRO A 74 12.02 -5.61 1.82
CA PRO A 74 12.04 -7.03 2.19
C PRO A 74 12.79 -7.36 3.47
N ILE A 75 13.78 -6.54 3.85
CA ILE A 75 14.55 -6.71 5.09
C ILE A 75 13.72 -6.26 6.30
N GLY A 76 12.99 -5.15 6.18
CA GLY A 76 12.15 -4.60 7.25
C GLY A 76 10.92 -5.47 7.53
N ILE A 77 10.24 -5.94 6.48
CA ILE A 77 9.00 -6.70 6.59
C ILE A 77 9.18 -8.09 7.24
N GLN A 78 10.37 -8.69 7.14
CA GLN A 78 10.71 -9.95 7.80
C GLN A 78 10.53 -9.85 9.34
N TYR A 79 10.83 -8.68 9.94
CA TYR A 79 10.67 -8.47 11.38
C TYR A 79 9.21 -8.37 11.82
N THR A 80 8.31 -7.90 10.93
CA THR A 80 6.87 -7.76 11.20
C THR A 80 6.19 -9.13 11.34
N PHE A 81 6.62 -10.11 10.54
CA PHE A 81 6.03 -11.45 10.52
C PHE A 81 6.70 -12.47 11.47
N ASP A 82 7.93 -12.21 11.92
CA ASP A 82 8.72 -13.19 12.68
C ASP A 82 8.52 -13.21 14.21
N ARG A 83 7.86 -12.20 14.81
CA ARG A 83 7.78 -12.09 16.28
C ARG A 83 6.36 -12.27 16.85
N PRO A 84 6.13 -13.14 17.86
CA PRO A 84 4.85 -13.28 18.56
C PRO A 84 4.37 -12.01 19.29
N ALA A 85 5.30 -11.12 19.65
CA ALA A 85 5.01 -9.82 20.27
C ALA A 85 4.48 -8.76 19.27
N SER A 86 4.38 -9.07 17.97
CA SER A 86 4.03 -8.10 16.93
C SER A 86 2.54 -7.81 16.82
N ARG A 87 1.64 -8.60 17.44
CA ARG A 87 0.20 -8.41 17.22
C ARG A 87 -0.34 -7.10 17.79
N GLN A 88 0.01 -6.75 19.04
CA GLN A 88 -0.40 -5.46 19.63
C GLN A 88 0.33 -4.26 19.02
N ALA A 89 1.58 -4.43 18.57
CA ALA A 89 2.33 -3.38 17.88
C ALA A 89 1.74 -3.13 16.47
N ALA A 90 1.42 -4.20 15.74
CA ALA A 90 0.74 -4.13 14.46
C ALA A 90 -0.69 -3.55 14.60
N ASP A 91 -1.44 -3.94 15.63
CA ASP A 91 -2.79 -3.38 15.89
C ASP A 91 -2.77 -1.86 16.20
N LEU A 92 -1.65 -1.34 16.73
CA LEU A 92 -1.39 0.10 16.93
C LEU A 92 -0.88 0.77 15.64
N GLU A 93 -0.04 0.10 14.87
CA GLU A 93 0.47 0.58 13.57
C GLU A 93 -0.63 0.65 12.50
N PHE A 94 -1.61 -0.27 12.55
CA PHE A 94 -2.80 -0.27 11.68
C PHE A 94 -3.80 0.84 12.02
N GLN A 95 -3.65 1.47 13.19
CA GLN A 95 -4.28 2.73 13.54
C GLN A 95 -3.30 3.86 13.19
N ILE A 96 -3.07 4.08 11.90
CA ILE A 96 -2.46 5.33 11.46
C ILE A 96 -3.38 6.44 11.98
N ASN A 97 -2.84 7.53 12.53
CA ASN A 97 -3.57 8.56 13.28
C ASN A 97 -4.88 9.07 12.62
N TRP A 98 -5.10 8.80 11.33
CA TRP A 98 -6.25 9.21 10.53
C TRP A 98 -7.05 8.07 9.87
N TYR A 99 -6.60 6.82 9.92
CA TYR A 99 -7.15 5.70 9.15
C TYR A 99 -7.20 4.40 9.96
N ASP A 100 -8.35 3.73 9.95
CA ASP A 100 -8.51 2.39 10.51
C ASP A 100 -8.35 1.33 9.41
N SER A 101 -7.18 0.70 9.37
CA SER A 101 -6.83 -0.29 8.33
C SER A 101 -7.02 -1.75 8.76
N ARG A 102 -7.55 -2.00 9.97
CA ARG A 102 -7.68 -3.37 10.52
C ARG A 102 -8.51 -4.28 9.62
N ARG A 103 -9.64 -3.78 9.12
CA ARG A 103 -10.49 -4.53 8.21
C ARG A 103 -9.79 -4.86 6.89
N GLU A 104 -9.04 -3.90 6.33
CA GLU A 104 -8.28 -4.13 5.10
C GLU A 104 -7.18 -5.18 5.31
N PHE A 105 -6.53 -5.18 6.47
CA PHE A 105 -5.54 -6.21 6.82
C PHE A 105 -6.19 -7.59 6.97
N GLU A 106 -7.35 -7.68 7.63
CA GLU A 106 -8.11 -8.93 7.74
C GLU A 106 -8.51 -9.47 6.36
N ASP A 107 -8.98 -8.59 5.47
CA ASP A 107 -9.33 -8.93 4.08
C ASP A 107 -8.09 -9.41 3.30
N LEU A 108 -6.93 -8.75 3.44
CA LEU A 108 -5.66 -9.17 2.82
C LEU A 108 -5.25 -10.57 3.28
N VAL A 109 -5.29 -10.83 4.59
CA VAL A 109 -4.94 -12.13 5.16
C VAL A 109 -5.94 -13.21 4.71
N ALA A 110 -7.22 -12.88 4.60
CA ALA A 110 -8.24 -13.80 4.10
C ALA A 110 -8.02 -14.14 2.63
N ALA A 111 -7.73 -13.14 1.78
CA ALA A 111 -7.41 -13.34 0.37
C ALA A 111 -6.14 -14.19 0.18
N ALA A 112 -5.08 -13.92 0.94
CA ALA A 112 -3.86 -14.73 0.92
C ALA A 112 -4.14 -16.19 1.29
N ARG A 113 -4.97 -16.44 2.30
CA ARG A 113 -5.37 -17.81 2.68
C ARG A 113 -6.19 -18.50 1.61
N ALA A 114 -7.10 -17.78 0.96
CA ALA A 114 -7.91 -18.33 -0.13
C ALA A 114 -7.01 -18.77 -1.30
N LEU A 115 -6.08 -17.91 -1.73
CA LEU A 115 -5.16 -18.20 -2.85
C LEU A 115 -4.28 -19.43 -2.60
N VAL A 116 -3.78 -19.62 -1.38
CA VAL A 116 -2.96 -20.80 -1.05
C VAL A 116 -3.78 -22.06 -0.75
N SER A 117 -5.11 -21.99 -0.69
CA SER A 117 -5.96 -23.17 -0.43
C SER A 117 -5.98 -24.13 -1.62
N ASP A 118 -5.86 -23.58 -2.82
CA ASP A 118 -5.84 -24.34 -4.09
C ASP A 118 -4.40 -24.56 -4.60
N ALA A 119 -3.39 -24.14 -3.85
CA ALA A 119 -2.00 -24.23 -4.25
C ALA A 119 -1.42 -25.65 -4.03
N PRO A 120 -0.42 -26.07 -4.83
CA PRO A 120 0.30 -27.32 -4.61
C PRO A 120 0.97 -27.37 -3.23
N ASP A 121 1.11 -28.59 -2.67
CA ASP A 121 1.81 -28.83 -1.39
C ASP A 121 3.30 -28.43 -1.41
N ASP A 122 3.87 -28.20 -2.59
CA ASP A 122 5.22 -27.66 -2.80
C ASP A 122 5.14 -26.40 -3.67
N MET A 123 5.19 -25.23 -3.02
CA MET A 123 5.16 -23.95 -3.72
C MET A 123 6.57 -23.51 -4.05
N SER A 124 6.92 -23.52 -5.34
CA SER A 124 8.14 -22.88 -5.81
C SER A 124 8.06 -21.35 -5.70
N ASP A 125 9.21 -20.69 -5.69
CA ASP A 125 9.31 -19.22 -5.69
C ASP A 125 8.55 -18.59 -6.88
N GLU A 126 8.54 -19.26 -8.05
CA GLU A 126 7.79 -18.80 -9.22
C GLU A 126 6.26 -18.82 -8.98
N VAL A 127 5.75 -19.86 -8.31
CA VAL A 127 4.34 -19.94 -7.93
C VAL A 127 4.01 -18.87 -6.91
N LEU A 128 4.87 -18.66 -5.91
CA LEU A 128 4.73 -17.60 -4.91
C LEU A 128 4.66 -16.21 -5.56
N HIS A 129 5.52 -15.91 -6.52
CA HIS A 129 5.50 -14.63 -7.23
C HIS A 129 4.21 -14.42 -8.03
N LYS A 130 3.71 -15.46 -8.72
CA LYS A 130 2.45 -15.37 -9.45
C LYS A 130 1.26 -15.14 -8.51
N LEU A 131 1.20 -15.87 -7.41
CA LEU A 131 0.16 -15.68 -6.40
C LEU A 131 0.26 -14.32 -5.72
N ALA A 132 1.48 -13.80 -5.51
CA ALA A 132 1.69 -12.46 -4.96
C ALA A 132 1.20 -11.38 -5.92
N ASP A 133 1.48 -11.53 -7.22
CA ASP A 133 0.96 -10.64 -8.26
C ASP A 133 -0.57 -10.68 -8.31
N GLU A 134 -1.18 -11.86 -8.18
CA GLU A 134 -2.64 -12.02 -8.07
C GLU A 134 -3.19 -11.38 -6.78
N LEU A 135 -2.52 -11.56 -5.65
CA LEU A 135 -2.93 -10.95 -4.39
C LEU A 135 -2.86 -9.42 -4.45
N ILE A 136 -1.82 -8.84 -5.06
CA ILE A 136 -1.73 -7.39 -5.32
C ILE A 136 -2.90 -6.94 -6.20
N HIS A 137 -3.19 -7.68 -7.27
CA HIS A 137 -4.30 -7.34 -8.15
C HIS A 137 -5.65 -7.40 -7.44
N GLN A 138 -5.87 -8.34 -6.52
CA GLN A 138 -7.14 -8.49 -5.78
C GLN A 138 -7.26 -7.51 -4.62
N ALA A 139 -6.21 -7.37 -3.81
CA ALA A 139 -6.25 -6.66 -2.54
C ALA A 139 -5.75 -5.20 -2.62
N GLY A 140 -4.93 -4.86 -3.61
CA GLY A 140 -4.21 -3.59 -3.67
C GLY A 140 -2.96 -3.59 -2.78
N ALA A 141 -2.38 -2.41 -2.57
CA ALA A 141 -1.28 -2.17 -1.65
C ALA A 141 -1.84 -1.81 -0.27
N PHE A 142 -1.58 -2.62 0.75
CA PHE A 142 -2.01 -2.30 2.10
C PHE A 142 -1.13 -1.20 2.71
N PRO A 143 -1.68 -0.13 3.35
CA PRO A 143 -3.10 0.11 3.71
C PRO A 143 -3.81 1.17 2.83
N ASP A 144 -3.52 1.21 1.53
CA ASP A 144 -3.89 2.32 0.66
C ASP A 144 -5.40 2.42 0.42
N ARG A 145 -6.16 1.32 0.49
CA ARG A 145 -7.63 1.38 0.36
C ARG A 145 -8.27 2.11 1.53
N SER A 146 -7.77 1.88 2.75
CA SER A 146 -8.26 2.56 3.96
C SER A 146 -7.92 4.05 3.95
N ILE A 147 -6.75 4.41 3.40
CA ILE A 147 -6.35 5.81 3.19
C ILE A 147 -7.30 6.48 2.21
N VAL A 148 -7.52 5.87 1.03
CA VAL A 148 -8.43 6.41 0.00
C VAL A 148 -9.84 6.57 0.54
N ALA A 149 -10.38 5.55 1.24
CA ALA A 149 -11.70 5.62 1.84
C ALA A 149 -11.81 6.68 2.94
N GLY A 150 -10.80 6.79 3.81
CA GLY A 150 -10.77 7.75 4.90
C GLY A 150 -10.57 9.20 4.44
N TYR A 151 -9.92 9.42 3.30
CA TYR A 151 -9.90 10.70 2.63
C TYR A 151 -11.26 11.02 2.00
N ALA A 152 -11.85 10.11 1.23
CA ALA A 152 -13.14 10.31 0.57
C ALA A 152 -14.26 10.64 1.57
N ALA A 153 -14.23 10.04 2.76
CA ALA A 153 -15.19 10.32 3.83
C ALA A 153 -15.03 11.71 4.49
N GLY A 154 -13.85 12.32 4.38
CA GLY A 154 -13.57 13.63 4.96
C GLY A 154 -12.29 14.24 4.39
N PRO A 155 -12.35 14.83 3.18
CA PRO A 155 -11.21 15.42 2.49
C PRO A 155 -10.67 16.61 3.27
N THR A 156 -9.36 16.61 3.53
CA THR A 156 -8.66 17.74 4.14
C THR A 156 -7.28 17.90 3.52
N LEU A 157 -6.73 19.11 3.59
CA LEU A 157 -5.35 19.37 3.17
C LEU A 157 -4.33 18.49 3.92
N GLN A 158 -4.57 18.21 5.20
CA GLN A 158 -3.67 17.37 6.00
C GLN A 158 -3.59 15.91 5.51
N LYS A 159 -4.70 15.37 4.98
CA LYS A 159 -4.77 14.00 4.46
C LYS A 159 -4.41 13.90 2.97
N LEU A 160 -4.26 15.03 2.29
CA LEU A 160 -4.08 15.08 0.84
C LEU A 160 -2.82 14.35 0.36
N PRO A 161 -1.63 14.49 0.98
CA PRO A 161 -0.46 13.74 0.56
C PRO A 161 -0.66 12.22 0.61
N ASP A 162 -1.18 11.70 1.72
CA ASP A 162 -1.47 10.28 1.88
C ASP A 162 -2.43 9.77 0.81
N TYR A 163 -3.52 10.51 0.56
CA TYR A 163 -4.50 10.16 -0.46
C TYR A 163 -3.89 10.13 -1.87
N ILE A 164 -3.11 11.14 -2.24
CA ILE A 164 -2.46 11.23 -3.55
C ILE A 164 -1.49 10.06 -3.74
N VAL A 165 -0.68 9.75 -2.72
CA VAL A 165 0.27 8.62 -2.79
C VAL A 165 -0.46 7.28 -2.86
N ALA A 166 -1.45 7.04 -2.00
CA ALA A 166 -2.24 5.81 -2.00
C ALA A 166 -2.95 5.60 -3.35
N SER A 167 -3.54 6.66 -3.92
CA SER A 167 -4.18 6.61 -5.23
C SER A 167 -3.18 6.34 -6.36
N ALA A 168 -1.99 6.95 -6.30
CA ALA A 168 -0.93 6.72 -7.27
C ALA A 168 -0.46 5.27 -7.26
N ILE A 169 -0.25 4.69 -6.07
CA ILE A 169 0.18 3.31 -5.90
C ILE A 169 -0.90 2.36 -6.42
N GLU A 170 -2.14 2.53 -6.00
CA GLU A 170 -3.24 1.68 -6.50
C GLU A 170 -3.33 1.71 -8.04
N GLN A 171 -3.23 2.88 -8.66
CA GLN A 171 -3.35 3.01 -10.13
C GLN A 171 -2.12 2.54 -10.91
N VAL A 172 -0.91 2.86 -10.43
CA VAL A 172 0.33 2.66 -11.19
C VAL A 172 1.01 1.32 -10.86
N VAL A 173 0.96 0.90 -9.60
CA VAL A 173 1.69 -0.26 -9.06
C VAL A 173 0.79 -1.48 -8.96
N CYS A 174 -0.45 -1.28 -8.49
CA CYS A 174 -1.44 -2.35 -8.36
C CYS A 174 -2.31 -2.51 -9.62
N GLU A 175 -2.30 -1.51 -10.51
CA GLU A 175 -3.12 -1.46 -11.74
C GLU A 175 -4.64 -1.51 -11.44
N ARG A 176 -5.06 -0.81 -10.38
CA ARG A 176 -6.42 -0.75 -9.87
C ARG A 176 -6.98 0.67 -9.96
N SER A 177 -8.25 0.81 -10.35
CA SER A 177 -8.95 2.07 -10.58
C SER A 177 -10.20 2.21 -9.73
#